data_AF-A0A972X7R8-F1
#
_entry.id   AF-A0A972X7R8-F1
#
_cell.length_a   1.000
_cell.length_b   1.000
_cell.length_c   1.000
_cell.angle_alpha   90.00
_cell.angle_beta   90.00
_cell.angle_gamma   90.00
#
_symmetry.space_group_name_H-M   'P 1'
#
loop_
_entity.id
_entity.type
_entity.pdbx_description
1 polymer ?
#
loop_
_entity_poly.entity_id
_entity_poly.type
_entity_poly.pdbx_seq_one_letter_code
_entity_poly.pdbx_strand_id
1 'polypeptide(L)'
;SGRVVVWLDKPGAAAAGAAADALPPPLDRFVAEGAAVVTADLLLWRDGATEPGKTEPGDPLTPRPRQRVVTNPREFAGYTFGYNSPLFCQSVHDVLTIVRFLRTTTVGSHPHPDAVVVAGFADAGPIVLAARAVCGEAIDRAAASTDGFRFGAVNDYRDPMFLPGGAKYLDLPGMIALGAPHPLWLADDGATTDVAGGYSAAPSGRLVRLKGERLAAEAAAAAADWLLRAD
;
A
#
# COMPACT_ATOMS: atom_id res chain seq x y z
N SER A 1 -7.23 17.78 -14.74
CA SER A 1 -6.44 18.23 -13.56
C SER A 1 -5.03 17.69 -13.73
N GLY A 2 -3.95 18.35 -13.28
CA GLY A 2 -2.59 17.79 -13.37
C GLY A 2 -2.30 16.66 -12.37
N ARG A 3 -3.34 15.95 -11.91
CA ARG A 3 -3.27 14.97 -10.83
C ARG A 3 -3.10 13.57 -11.41
N VAL A 4 -2.19 12.80 -10.82
CA VAL A 4 -2.05 11.36 -11.03
C VAL A 4 -2.43 10.63 -9.75
N VAL A 5 -3.30 9.62 -9.88
CA VAL A 5 -3.70 8.72 -8.80
C VAL A 5 -3.07 7.35 -9.03
N VAL A 6 -2.18 6.94 -8.12
CA VAL A 6 -1.69 5.56 -8.07
C VAL A 6 -2.65 4.74 -7.22
N TRP A 7 -3.39 3.81 -7.82
CA TRP A 7 -4.41 3.01 -7.17
C TRP A 7 -3.96 1.54 -7.07
N LEU A 8 -3.76 1.08 -5.84
CA LEU A 8 -3.26 -0.26 -5.53
C LEU A 8 -4.31 -1.02 -4.72
N ASP A 9 -4.93 -2.00 -5.35
CA ASP A 9 -5.96 -2.84 -4.75
C ASP A 9 -5.82 -4.30 -5.20
N LYS A 10 -6.76 -5.15 -4.76
CA LYS A 10 -6.72 -6.59 -5.04
C LYS A 10 -6.76 -6.92 -6.55
N PRO A 11 -7.56 -6.25 -7.39
CA PRO A 11 -7.50 -6.40 -8.84
C PRO A 11 -6.18 -5.96 -9.51
N GLY A 12 -5.33 -5.15 -8.86
CA GLY A 12 -4.00 -4.78 -9.35
C GLY A 12 -4.03 -4.12 -10.72
N ALA A 13 -3.10 -4.46 -11.63
CA ALA A 13 -3.09 -3.86 -12.97
C ALA A 13 -4.37 -4.16 -13.79
N ALA A 14 -5.07 -5.26 -13.48
CA ALA A 14 -6.33 -5.60 -14.13
C ALA A 14 -7.48 -4.65 -13.76
N ALA A 15 -7.33 -3.83 -12.70
CA ALA A 15 -8.32 -2.82 -12.31
C ALA A 15 -8.56 -1.76 -13.41
N ALA A 16 -7.55 -1.47 -14.25
CA ALA A 16 -7.69 -0.56 -15.38
C ALA A 16 -8.63 -1.08 -16.48
N GLY A 17 -9.03 -2.35 -16.42
CA GLY A 17 -9.91 -2.98 -17.41
C GLY A 17 -9.26 -3.07 -18.80
N ALA A 18 -9.93 -3.76 -19.72
CA ALA A 18 -9.55 -3.78 -21.14
C ALA A 18 -10.18 -2.63 -21.94
N ALA A 19 -11.21 -1.97 -21.39
CA ALA A 19 -11.94 -0.86 -22.00
C ALA A 19 -12.36 0.16 -20.91
N ALA A 20 -12.37 1.45 -21.25
CA ALA A 20 -12.66 2.54 -20.32
C ALA A 20 -14.06 2.44 -19.67
N ASP A 21 -15.05 1.93 -20.41
CA ASP A 21 -16.44 1.79 -19.97
C ASP A 21 -16.65 0.70 -18.89
N ALA A 22 -15.59 -0.02 -18.53
CA ALA A 22 -15.59 -1.10 -17.56
C ALA A 22 -14.78 -0.77 -16.29
N LEU A 23 -14.36 0.49 -16.10
CA LEU A 23 -13.60 0.88 -14.92
C LEU A 23 -14.43 0.73 -13.64
N PRO A 24 -13.83 0.26 -12.53
CA PRO A 24 -14.44 0.30 -11.21
C PRO A 24 -14.87 1.73 -10.84
N PRO A 25 -15.96 1.92 -10.07
CA PRO A 25 -16.51 3.26 -9.79
C PRO A 25 -15.51 4.30 -9.24
N PRO A 26 -14.56 3.96 -8.35
CA PRO A 26 -13.54 4.93 -7.91
C PRO A 26 -12.65 5.43 -9.06
N LEU A 27 -12.28 4.54 -9.99
CA LEU A 27 -11.36 4.81 -11.08
C LEU A 27 -12.04 5.63 -12.17
N ASP A 28 -13.26 5.25 -12.52
CA ASP A 28 -14.12 6.01 -13.45
C ASP A 28 -14.27 7.47 -12.99
N ARG A 29 -14.51 7.67 -11.69
CA ARG A 29 -14.61 9.01 -11.11
C ARG A 29 -13.33 9.84 -11.24
N PHE A 30 -12.16 9.24 -11.01
CA PHE A 30 -10.89 9.95 -11.21
C PHE A 30 -10.70 10.41 -12.65
N VAL A 31 -11.02 9.54 -13.60
CA VAL A 31 -10.93 9.84 -15.04
C VAL A 31 -11.94 10.93 -15.42
N ALA A 32 -13.18 10.86 -14.92
CA ALA A 32 -14.22 11.87 -15.15
C ALA A 32 -13.81 13.27 -14.63
N GLU A 33 -13.06 13.35 -13.53
CA GLU A 33 -12.48 14.59 -12.97
C GLU A 33 -11.14 15.00 -13.64
N GLY A 34 -10.78 14.30 -14.72
CA GLY A 34 -9.61 14.57 -15.53
C GLY A 34 -8.28 14.28 -14.84
N ALA A 35 -8.25 13.37 -13.88
CA ALA A 35 -7.01 12.83 -13.31
C ALA A 35 -6.54 11.62 -14.13
N ALA A 36 -5.22 11.43 -14.21
CA ALA A 36 -4.65 10.20 -14.73
C ALA A 36 -4.63 9.12 -13.64
N VAL A 37 -4.89 7.87 -14.00
CA VAL A 37 -4.92 6.73 -13.07
C VAL A 37 -3.82 5.75 -13.43
N VAL A 38 -3.05 5.32 -12.44
CA VAL A 38 -2.02 4.29 -12.55
C VAL A 38 -2.41 3.13 -11.65
N THR A 39 -2.61 1.96 -12.23
CA THR A 39 -2.78 0.69 -11.51
C THR A 39 -1.57 -0.19 -11.79
N ALA A 40 -1.12 -0.96 -10.80
CA ALA A 40 0.07 -1.79 -10.96
C ALA A 40 -0.05 -3.10 -10.18
N ASP A 41 0.64 -4.13 -10.67
CA ASP A 41 0.93 -5.32 -9.88
C ASP A 41 2.28 -5.11 -9.19
N LEU A 42 2.28 -5.12 -7.86
CA LEU A 42 3.52 -5.06 -7.09
C LEU A 42 4.24 -6.43 -7.17
N LEU A 43 5.55 -6.44 -7.04
CA LEU A 43 6.38 -7.63 -7.21
C LEU A 43 5.89 -8.77 -6.32
N LEU A 44 5.56 -9.92 -6.93
CA LEU A 44 5.16 -11.19 -6.29
C LEU A 44 4.05 -11.07 -5.23
N TRP A 45 3.33 -9.94 -5.28
CA TRP A 45 2.28 -9.56 -4.36
C TRP A 45 1.06 -10.48 -4.43
N ARG A 46 0.72 -10.91 -5.65
CA ARG A 46 -0.49 -11.66 -5.97
C ARG A 46 -0.23 -13.15 -6.17
N ASP A 47 0.87 -13.47 -6.83
CA ASP A 47 1.21 -14.83 -7.22
C ASP A 47 2.07 -15.55 -6.18
N GLY A 48 2.61 -14.79 -5.22
CA GLY A 48 3.69 -15.24 -4.36
C GLY A 48 4.92 -15.61 -5.18
N ALA A 49 5.99 -15.98 -4.49
CA ALA A 49 6.87 -16.93 -5.12
C ALA A 49 6.42 -18.31 -4.69
N THR A 50 5.80 -19.06 -5.58
CA THR A 50 5.71 -20.51 -5.40
C THR A 50 7.13 -21.02 -5.18
N GLU A 51 7.44 -21.51 -3.97
CA GLU A 51 8.68 -22.25 -3.76
C GLU A 51 8.71 -23.39 -4.79
N PRO A 52 9.77 -23.53 -5.60
CA PRO A 52 9.90 -24.69 -6.47
C PRO A 52 9.85 -25.97 -5.62
N GLY A 53 8.82 -26.78 -5.80
CA GLY A 53 8.71 -28.12 -5.19
C GLY A 53 7.93 -28.23 -3.88
N LYS A 54 7.20 -27.20 -3.42
CA LYS A 54 6.31 -27.32 -2.25
C LYS A 54 4.92 -26.73 -2.47
N THR A 55 4.16 -27.31 -3.39
CA THR A 55 2.69 -27.33 -3.27
C THR A 55 2.36 -28.58 -2.47
N GLU A 56 2.17 -28.45 -1.15
CA GLU A 56 1.67 -29.58 -0.37
C GLU A 56 0.23 -29.89 -0.78
N PRO A 57 -0.09 -31.12 -1.22
CA PRO A 57 -1.46 -31.52 -1.47
C PRO A 57 -2.19 -31.68 -0.13
N GLY A 58 -3.15 -30.80 0.19
CA GLY A 58 -4.08 -31.00 1.31
C GLY A 58 -4.35 -29.82 2.25
N ASP A 59 -3.79 -28.62 2.03
CA ASP A 59 -4.15 -27.44 2.84
C ASP A 59 -5.49 -26.83 2.34
N PRO A 60 -6.58 -26.84 3.16
CA PRO A 60 -7.90 -26.36 2.73
C PRO A 60 -8.04 -24.83 2.72
N LEU A 61 -7.01 -24.08 3.15
CA LEU A 61 -6.94 -22.64 3.01
C LEU A 61 -6.11 -22.34 1.76
N THR A 62 -6.65 -21.54 0.85
CA THR A 62 -5.97 -21.10 -0.38
C THR A 62 -4.49 -20.85 -0.11
N PRO A 63 -3.53 -21.43 -0.87
CA PRO A 63 -2.11 -21.29 -0.57
C PRO A 63 -1.81 -19.79 -0.51
N ARG A 64 -1.54 -19.29 0.71
CA ARG A 64 -1.14 -17.89 0.86
C ARG A 64 0.16 -17.73 0.09
N PRO A 65 0.30 -16.67 -0.73
CA PRO A 65 1.56 -16.38 -1.38
C PRO A 65 2.67 -16.38 -0.33
N ARG A 66 3.79 -17.05 -0.61
CA ARG A 66 4.97 -17.05 0.26
C ARG A 66 6.10 -16.31 -0.41
N GLN A 67 6.88 -15.56 0.36
CA GLN A 67 8.11 -14.97 -0.17
C GLN A 67 9.23 -16.01 -0.23
N ARG A 68 10.11 -15.86 -1.22
CA ARG A 68 11.26 -16.74 -1.40
C ARG A 68 12.24 -16.63 -0.24
N VAL A 69 12.75 -17.79 0.17
CA VAL A 69 13.83 -17.90 1.14
C VAL A 69 14.95 -18.74 0.57
N VAL A 70 16.16 -18.53 1.07
CA VAL A 70 17.31 -19.37 0.75
C VAL A 70 17.10 -20.76 1.33
N THR A 71 17.34 -21.79 0.54
CA THR A 71 17.28 -23.18 0.99
C THR A 71 18.30 -23.41 2.11
N ASN A 72 17.82 -23.84 3.28
CA ASN A 72 18.67 -24.11 4.44
C ASN A 72 18.10 -25.29 5.25
N PRO A 73 18.94 -26.19 5.79
CA PRO A 73 18.49 -27.27 6.67
C PRO A 73 17.86 -26.78 8.00
N ARG A 74 18.05 -25.53 8.40
CA ARG A 74 17.45 -24.95 9.61
C ARG A 74 16.56 -23.76 9.26
N GLU A 75 15.39 -23.72 9.88
CA GLU A 75 14.44 -22.61 9.70
C GLU A 75 14.85 -21.42 10.57
N PHE A 76 15.37 -20.38 9.92
CA PHE A 76 15.69 -19.12 10.56
C PHE A 76 15.65 -17.97 9.55
N ALA A 77 14.85 -16.94 9.85
CA ALA A 77 14.67 -15.77 9.00
C ALA A 77 15.99 -15.08 8.61
N GLY A 78 16.96 -15.04 9.53
CA GLY A 78 18.23 -14.37 9.33
C GLY A 78 19.10 -14.96 8.23
N TYR A 79 18.89 -16.23 7.84
CA TYR A 79 19.63 -16.80 6.70
C TYR A 79 19.30 -16.13 5.37
N THR A 80 18.07 -15.63 5.22
CA THR A 80 17.66 -14.89 4.01
C THR A 80 17.69 -13.40 4.28
N PHE A 81 16.98 -12.95 5.31
CA PHE A 81 16.69 -11.54 5.55
C PHE A 81 17.74 -10.81 6.40
N GLY A 82 18.86 -11.48 6.71
CA GLY A 82 20.05 -10.81 7.23
C GLY A 82 20.81 -10.01 6.17
N TYR A 83 20.65 -10.38 4.89
CA TYR A 83 21.39 -9.77 3.76
C TYR A 83 20.50 -9.42 2.56
N ASN A 84 19.22 -9.82 2.57
CA ASN A 84 18.29 -9.57 1.47
C ASN A 84 17.03 -8.84 1.97
N SER A 85 16.46 -7.98 1.15
CA SER A 85 15.20 -7.30 1.46
C SER A 85 14.03 -8.30 1.47
N PRO A 86 13.18 -8.31 2.51
CA PRO A 86 11.91 -9.01 2.49
C PRO A 86 10.99 -8.50 1.37
N LEU A 87 10.01 -9.31 0.99
CA LEU A 87 9.06 -8.96 -0.07
C LEU A 87 8.28 -7.68 0.26
N PHE A 88 7.85 -7.49 1.51
CA PHE A 88 7.26 -6.24 1.97
C PHE A 88 8.10 -5.00 1.59
N CYS A 89 9.41 -5.03 1.84
CA CYS A 89 10.31 -3.93 1.48
C CYS A 89 10.41 -3.74 -0.04
N GLN A 90 10.44 -4.83 -0.80
CA GLN A 90 10.48 -4.76 -2.26
C GLN A 90 9.19 -4.16 -2.82
N SER A 91 8.02 -4.55 -2.31
CA SER A 91 6.74 -3.97 -2.70
C SER A 91 6.65 -2.48 -2.33
N VAL A 92 7.23 -2.06 -1.20
CA VAL A 92 7.38 -0.63 -0.88
C VAL A 92 8.28 0.07 -1.90
N HIS A 93 9.40 -0.53 -2.30
CA HIS A 93 10.27 0.02 -3.34
C HIS A 93 9.57 0.16 -4.70
N ASP A 94 8.65 -0.75 -5.05
CA ASP A 94 7.86 -0.62 -6.28
C ASP A 94 7.00 0.65 -6.24
N VAL A 95 6.31 0.91 -5.11
CA VAL A 95 5.52 2.15 -4.94
C VAL A 95 6.43 3.39 -5.02
N LEU A 96 7.59 3.37 -4.35
CA LEU A 96 8.54 4.49 -4.41
C LEU A 96 9.08 4.71 -5.82
N THR A 97 9.28 3.63 -6.59
CA THR A 97 9.74 3.69 -7.98
C THR A 97 8.67 4.32 -8.89
N ILE A 98 7.40 3.93 -8.73
CA ILE A 98 6.27 4.54 -9.45
C ILE A 98 6.21 6.04 -9.13
N VAL A 99 6.26 6.42 -7.85
CA VAL A 99 6.23 7.84 -7.45
C VAL A 99 7.42 8.60 -8.03
N ARG A 100 8.64 8.02 -7.99
CA ARG A 100 9.83 8.64 -8.56
C ARG A 100 9.69 8.83 -10.07
N PHE A 101 9.18 7.83 -10.79
CA PHE A 101 8.92 7.91 -12.22
C PHE A 101 7.97 9.08 -12.52
N LEU A 102 6.82 9.15 -11.83
CA LEU A 102 5.83 10.21 -12.03
C LEU A 102 6.39 11.62 -11.76
N ARG A 103 7.27 11.76 -10.75
CA ARG A 103 7.84 13.05 -10.39
C ARG A 103 8.99 13.50 -11.28
N THR A 104 9.69 12.60 -11.94
CA THR A 104 11.00 12.94 -12.57
C THR A 104 11.16 12.52 -14.02
N THR A 105 10.29 11.66 -14.54
CA THR A 105 10.39 11.20 -15.92
C THR A 105 9.53 12.05 -16.85
N THR A 106 10.12 12.51 -17.95
CA THR A 106 9.39 13.14 -19.06
C THR A 106 8.91 12.05 -20.01
N VAL A 107 7.60 11.99 -20.24
CA VAL A 107 6.97 10.98 -21.11
C VAL A 107 6.42 11.65 -22.37
N GLY A 108 7.22 11.68 -23.43
CA GLY A 108 6.83 12.30 -24.70
C GLY A 108 6.34 13.74 -24.51
N SER A 109 5.12 14.03 -24.97
CA SER A 109 4.47 15.33 -24.80
C SER A 109 3.53 15.41 -23.58
N HIS A 110 3.50 14.40 -22.72
CA HIS A 110 2.66 14.44 -21.51
C HIS A 110 3.23 15.46 -20.51
N PRO A 111 2.38 16.36 -19.95
CA PRO A 111 2.82 17.29 -18.93
C PRO A 111 3.24 16.55 -17.65
N HIS A 112 4.14 17.16 -16.89
CA HIS A 112 4.47 16.66 -15.56
C HIS A 112 3.26 16.75 -14.64
N PRO A 113 3.05 15.76 -13.75
CA PRO A 113 1.98 15.83 -12.75
C PRO A 113 2.21 16.99 -11.78
N ASP A 114 1.19 17.81 -11.59
CA ASP A 114 1.12 18.80 -10.50
C ASP A 114 1.01 18.11 -9.14
N ALA A 115 0.29 16.97 -9.10
CA ALA A 115 0.08 16.19 -7.89
C ALA A 115 0.17 14.68 -8.14
N VAL A 116 0.84 13.97 -7.26
CA VAL A 116 0.92 12.51 -7.16
C VAL A 116 0.28 12.07 -5.86
N VAL A 117 -0.86 11.40 -5.97
CA VAL A 117 -1.57 10.82 -4.82
C VAL A 117 -1.59 9.31 -4.92
N VAL A 118 -1.52 8.61 -3.77
CA VAL A 118 -1.38 7.16 -3.72
C VAL A 118 -2.46 6.55 -2.83
N ALA A 119 -3.10 5.48 -3.31
CA ALA A 119 -4.14 4.76 -2.60
C ALA A 119 -3.79 3.27 -2.48
N GLY A 120 -3.98 2.67 -1.30
CA GLY A 120 -3.69 1.26 -1.03
C GLY A 120 -4.78 0.60 -0.20
N PHE A 121 -5.34 -0.51 -0.68
CA PHE A 121 -6.40 -1.24 0.03
C PHE A 121 -6.07 -2.72 0.19
N ALA A 122 -6.76 -3.38 1.12
CA ALA A 122 -6.44 -4.74 1.54
C ALA A 122 -4.96 -4.80 1.96
N ASP A 123 -4.27 -5.86 1.56
CA ASP A 123 -2.87 -6.06 1.93
C ASP A 123 -1.98 -4.89 1.41
N ALA A 124 -2.39 -4.14 0.37
CA ALA A 124 -1.56 -3.07 -0.22
C ALA A 124 -1.55 -1.80 0.65
N GLY A 125 -2.51 -1.68 1.57
CA GLY A 125 -2.61 -0.54 2.46
C GLY A 125 -1.38 -0.37 3.37
N PRO A 126 -0.96 -1.39 4.15
CA PRO A 126 0.29 -1.32 4.92
C PRO A 126 1.53 -0.98 4.08
N ILE A 127 1.61 -1.43 2.83
CA ILE A 127 2.70 -1.08 1.90
C ILE A 127 2.64 0.41 1.54
N VAL A 128 1.46 0.92 1.17
CA VAL A 128 1.29 2.35 0.86
C VAL A 128 1.58 3.22 2.07
N LEU A 129 1.20 2.77 3.28
CA LEU A 129 1.52 3.47 4.53
C LEU A 129 3.04 3.50 4.79
N ALA A 130 3.74 2.41 4.53
CA ALA A 130 5.20 2.37 4.61
C ALA A 130 5.86 3.31 3.58
N ALA A 131 5.39 3.29 2.33
CA ALA A 131 5.87 4.19 1.29
C ALA A 131 5.62 5.66 1.67
N ARG A 132 4.42 5.99 2.15
CA ARG A 132 4.03 7.32 2.65
C ARG A 132 4.99 7.83 3.73
N ALA A 133 5.38 6.95 4.66
CA ALA A 133 6.28 7.29 5.76
C ALA A 133 7.68 7.69 5.31
N VAL A 134 8.17 7.15 4.19
CA VAL A 134 9.53 7.39 3.69
C VAL A 134 9.61 8.34 2.49
N CYS A 135 8.50 8.57 1.78
CA CYS A 135 8.48 9.34 0.53
C CYS A 135 8.38 10.87 0.74
N GLY A 136 8.16 11.33 1.97
CA GLY A 136 8.05 12.75 2.30
C GLY A 136 7.03 13.47 1.40
N GLU A 137 7.38 14.64 0.89
CA GLU A 137 6.52 15.47 0.02
C GLU A 137 6.30 14.90 -1.40
N ALA A 138 7.03 13.86 -1.80
CA ALA A 138 6.86 13.32 -3.15
C ALA A 138 5.49 12.64 -3.35
N ILE A 139 4.84 12.20 -2.27
CA ILE A 139 3.41 11.84 -2.23
C ILE A 139 2.63 13.00 -1.61
N ASP A 140 1.78 13.67 -2.37
CA ASP A 140 1.02 14.81 -1.85
C ASP A 140 -0.04 14.35 -0.85
N ARG A 141 -0.77 13.29 -1.20
CA ARG A 141 -1.81 12.69 -0.36
C ARG A 141 -1.78 11.17 -0.46
N ALA A 142 -2.03 10.50 0.65
CA ALA A 142 -2.21 9.06 0.68
C ALA A 142 -3.58 8.68 1.26
N ALA A 143 -4.18 7.62 0.73
CA ALA A 143 -5.34 6.97 1.33
C ALA A 143 -5.06 5.48 1.50
N ALA A 144 -5.31 4.90 2.67
CA ALA A 144 -5.10 3.47 2.85
C ALA A 144 -6.08 2.83 3.84
N SER A 145 -6.42 1.56 3.61
CA SER A 145 -7.01 0.69 4.63
C SER A 145 -5.93 -0.11 5.34
N THR A 146 -6.09 -0.35 6.64
CA THR A 146 -5.22 -1.25 7.38
C THR A 146 -5.80 -2.66 7.46
N ASP A 147 -7.13 -2.78 7.38
CA ASP A 147 -7.87 -4.04 7.53
C ASP A 147 -7.42 -4.86 8.76
N GLY A 148 -7.06 -4.15 9.84
CA GLY A 148 -6.59 -4.72 11.10
C GLY A 148 -5.15 -5.24 11.07
N PHE A 149 -4.39 -5.01 9.99
CA PHE A 149 -3.02 -5.50 9.86
C PHE A 149 -2.09 -4.96 10.95
N ARG A 150 -1.32 -5.87 11.54
CA ARG A 150 -0.27 -5.62 12.53
C ARG A 150 0.93 -6.49 12.22
N PHE A 151 2.13 -5.91 12.19
CA PHE A 151 3.37 -6.69 12.09
C PHE A 151 3.52 -7.68 13.25
N GLY A 152 2.97 -7.34 14.43
CA GLY A 152 2.95 -8.25 15.59
C GLY A 152 2.12 -9.52 15.37
N ALA A 153 1.26 -9.56 14.36
CA ALA A 153 0.48 -10.76 14.00
C ALA A 153 1.17 -11.64 12.93
N VAL A 154 2.28 -11.18 12.34
CA VAL A 154 3.02 -11.93 11.33
C VAL A 154 3.97 -12.90 12.02
N ASN A 155 3.56 -14.18 12.07
CA ASN A 155 4.27 -15.24 12.80
C ASN A 155 5.07 -16.19 11.91
N ASP A 156 5.06 -15.98 10.58
CA ASP A 156 5.83 -16.76 9.61
C ASP A 156 6.77 -15.82 8.83
N TYR A 157 8.07 -16.09 8.83
CA TYR A 157 9.04 -15.28 8.07
C TYR A 157 8.90 -15.45 6.55
N ARG A 158 8.15 -16.45 6.09
CA ARG A 158 7.80 -16.64 4.69
C ARG A 158 6.53 -15.89 4.30
N ASP A 159 5.83 -15.25 5.24
CA ASP A 159 4.71 -14.38 4.94
C ASP A 159 5.19 -13.17 4.11
N PRO A 160 4.56 -12.80 2.99
CA PRO A 160 4.90 -11.63 2.18
C PRO A 160 4.97 -10.31 2.97
N MET A 161 4.17 -10.20 4.03
CA MET A 161 4.09 -9.03 4.90
C MET A 161 5.12 -9.06 6.04
N PHE A 162 6.00 -10.06 6.08
CA PHE A 162 7.07 -10.13 7.07
C PHE A 162 8.10 -9.02 6.87
N LEU A 163 8.33 -8.28 7.95
CA LEU A 163 9.35 -7.25 8.07
C LEU A 163 10.16 -7.49 9.35
N PRO A 164 11.47 -7.79 9.27
CA PRO A 164 12.32 -7.90 10.44
C PRO A 164 12.23 -6.66 11.34
N GLY A 165 11.83 -6.87 12.59
CA GLY A 165 11.67 -5.78 13.55
C GLY A 165 10.42 -4.92 13.37
N GLY A 166 9.52 -5.21 12.42
CA GLY A 166 8.29 -4.45 12.19
C GLY A 166 7.46 -4.30 13.46
N ALA A 167 7.24 -5.39 14.20
CA ALA A 167 6.53 -5.38 15.47
C ALA A 167 7.29 -4.66 16.61
N LYS A 168 8.63 -4.66 16.56
CA LYS A 168 9.49 -4.11 17.61
C LYS A 168 9.50 -2.58 17.60
N TYR A 169 9.49 -1.98 16.42
CA TYR A 169 9.59 -0.52 16.26
C TYR A 169 8.22 0.10 16.08
N LEU A 170 7.40 -0.01 17.12
CA LEU A 170 6.06 0.61 17.22
C LEU A 170 5.01 0.09 16.22
N ASP A 171 5.31 -1.01 15.51
CA ASP A 171 4.37 -1.70 14.62
C ASP A 171 3.84 -0.76 13.51
N LEU A 172 2.76 -1.14 12.81
CA LEU A 172 2.13 -0.30 11.79
C LEU A 172 1.74 1.09 12.33
N PRO A 173 1.20 1.26 13.55
CA PRO A 173 0.89 2.58 14.09
C PRO A 173 2.09 3.53 14.12
N GLY A 174 3.28 3.05 14.53
CA GLY A 174 4.49 3.86 14.50
C GLY A 174 4.92 4.25 13.09
N MET A 175 4.77 3.32 12.15
CA MET A 175 5.04 3.60 10.73
C MET A 175 4.10 4.65 10.16
N ILE A 176 2.80 4.59 10.50
CA ILE A 176 1.83 5.61 10.10
C ILE A 176 2.20 6.97 10.72
N ALA A 177 2.58 6.99 12.00
CA ALA A 177 2.98 8.21 12.70
C ALA A 177 4.18 8.91 12.05
N LEU A 178 5.14 8.16 11.49
CA LEU A 178 6.28 8.71 10.75
C LEU A 178 5.88 9.45 9.46
N GLY A 179 4.69 9.20 8.90
CA GLY A 179 4.18 9.93 7.74
C GLY A 179 3.67 11.35 8.06
N ALA A 180 3.58 11.73 9.34
CA ALA A 180 3.22 13.09 9.72
C ALA A 180 4.29 14.11 9.25
N PRO A 181 3.91 15.35 8.91
CA PRO A 181 2.57 15.95 9.01
C PRO A 181 1.73 15.77 7.74
N HIS A 182 2.12 14.87 6.84
CA HIS A 182 1.57 14.88 5.50
C HIS A 182 0.15 14.28 5.42
N PRO A 183 -0.70 14.75 4.48
CA PRO A 183 -2.08 14.29 4.36
C PRO A 183 -2.23 12.78 4.22
N LEU A 184 -3.06 12.22 5.10
CA LEU A 184 -3.42 10.82 5.12
C LEU A 184 -4.92 10.65 5.42
N TRP A 185 -5.58 9.88 4.55
CA TRP A 185 -6.87 9.27 4.84
C TRP A 185 -6.65 7.81 5.25
N LEU A 186 -7.18 7.41 6.39
CA LEU A 186 -6.94 6.10 6.98
C LEU A 186 -8.27 5.40 7.30
N ALA A 187 -8.46 4.25 6.70
CA ALA A 187 -9.49 3.29 7.05
C ALA A 187 -8.91 2.27 8.04
N ASP A 188 -9.36 2.28 9.29
CA ASP A 188 -8.91 1.33 10.30
C ASP A 188 -10.04 0.83 11.21
N ASP A 189 -9.89 -0.38 11.71
CA ASP A 189 -10.82 -1.01 12.65
C ASP A 189 -10.69 -0.46 14.09
N GLY A 190 -9.84 0.55 14.28
CA GLY A 190 -9.49 1.09 15.59
C GLY A 190 -8.20 0.51 16.16
N ALA A 191 -7.53 -0.44 15.51
CA ALA A 191 -6.26 -0.99 15.97
C ALA A 191 -5.09 0.01 15.94
N THR A 192 -5.28 1.19 15.35
CA THR A 192 -4.24 2.24 15.24
C THR A 192 -4.54 3.48 16.10
N THR A 193 -5.04 3.29 17.33
CA THR A 193 -5.37 4.40 18.25
C THR A 193 -4.21 5.38 18.47
N ASP A 194 -2.99 4.87 18.54
CA ASP A 194 -1.81 5.64 18.97
C ASP A 194 -1.21 6.53 17.87
N VAL A 195 -1.68 6.38 16.62
CA VAL A 195 -1.27 7.20 15.47
C VAL A 195 -1.56 8.70 15.68
N ALA A 196 -2.61 8.99 16.45
CA ALA A 196 -2.99 10.37 16.76
C ALA A 196 -1.87 11.14 17.48
N GLY A 197 -0.99 10.46 18.22
CA GLY A 197 0.17 11.08 18.86
C GLY A 197 1.14 11.71 17.84
N GLY A 198 1.45 11.00 16.76
CA GLY A 198 2.36 11.51 15.70
C GLY A 198 1.76 12.65 14.88
N TYR A 199 0.45 12.60 14.65
CA TYR A 199 -0.28 13.66 13.93
C TYR A 199 -0.75 14.81 14.83
N SER A 200 -0.59 14.72 16.15
CA SER A 200 -1.06 15.74 17.09
C SER A 200 -0.41 17.12 16.88
N ALA A 201 0.83 17.14 16.38
CA ALA A 201 1.56 18.36 16.04
C ALA A 201 1.32 18.82 14.60
N ALA A 202 0.62 18.04 13.77
CA ALA A 202 0.32 18.40 12.40
C ALA A 202 -0.85 19.40 12.33
N PRO A 203 -0.95 20.23 11.28
CA PRO A 203 -2.13 21.04 11.04
C PRO A 203 -3.41 20.20 11.07
N SER A 204 -4.50 20.80 11.56
CA SER A 204 -5.81 20.13 11.62
C SER A 204 -6.23 19.62 10.23
N GLY A 205 -6.82 18.43 10.19
CA GLY A 205 -7.30 17.81 8.95
C GLY A 205 -6.24 17.08 8.12
N ARG A 206 -4.97 17.03 8.57
CA ARG A 206 -3.93 16.22 7.91
C ARG A 206 -4.12 14.70 8.10
N LEU A 207 -4.83 14.29 9.13
CA LEU A 207 -5.27 12.90 9.32
C LEU A 207 -6.80 12.84 9.34
N VAL A 208 -7.37 12.13 8.38
CA VAL A 208 -8.81 11.81 8.34
C VAL A 208 -8.96 10.31 8.59
N ARG A 209 -9.76 9.91 9.57
CA ARG A 209 -9.96 8.49 9.94
C ARG A 209 -11.39 8.06 9.69
N LEU A 210 -11.54 6.93 9.01
CA LEU A 210 -12.79 6.17 8.94
C LEU A 210 -12.64 4.94 9.87
N LYS A 211 -13.57 4.79 10.82
CA LYS A 211 -13.59 3.70 11.81
C LYS A 211 -14.81 2.79 11.65
N GLY A 212 -14.67 1.50 11.96
CA GLY A 212 -15.79 0.55 12.15
C GLY A 212 -16.19 -0.29 10.91
N GLU A 213 -17.26 -1.08 11.03
CA GLU A 213 -17.70 -2.16 10.11
C GLU A 213 -17.97 -1.77 8.63
N ARG A 214 -17.88 -0.49 8.28
CA ARG A 214 -18.17 0.06 6.93
C ARG A 214 -17.01 -0.08 5.93
N LEU A 215 -15.97 -0.84 6.29
CA LEU A 215 -14.62 -0.75 5.71
C LEU A 215 -14.45 -1.38 4.31
N ALA A 216 -15.22 -2.39 3.91
CA ALA A 216 -14.86 -3.14 2.69
C ALA A 216 -15.44 -2.57 1.38
N ALA A 217 -16.62 -1.92 1.42
CA ALA A 217 -17.32 -1.45 0.21
C ALA A 217 -17.36 0.08 0.05
N GLU A 218 -17.47 0.82 1.16
CA GLU A 218 -17.57 2.28 1.11
C GLU A 218 -16.22 3.00 1.24
N ALA A 219 -15.19 2.32 1.78
CA ALA A 219 -13.87 2.92 2.02
C ALA A 219 -13.20 3.40 0.73
N ALA A 220 -13.25 2.61 -0.34
CA ALA A 220 -12.65 2.97 -1.62
C ALA A 220 -13.29 4.22 -2.23
N ALA A 221 -14.62 4.33 -2.18
CA ALA A 221 -15.34 5.51 -2.66
C ALA A 221 -15.07 6.75 -1.78
N ALA A 222 -15.12 6.60 -0.45
CA ALA A 222 -14.83 7.71 0.46
C ALA A 222 -13.37 8.20 0.33
N ALA A 223 -12.43 7.27 0.13
CA ALA A 223 -11.03 7.58 -0.15
C ALA A 223 -10.89 8.33 -1.48
N ALA A 224 -11.54 7.87 -2.54
CA ALA A 224 -11.53 8.55 -3.84
C ALA A 224 -12.04 10.00 -3.73
N ASP A 225 -13.14 10.20 -3.02
CA ASP A 225 -13.72 11.53 -2.79
C ASP A 225 -12.77 12.43 -2.01
N TRP A 226 -12.04 11.89 -1.04
CA TRP A 226 -11.06 12.64 -0.27
C TRP A 226 -9.80 12.97 -1.09
N LEU A 227 -9.32 12.03 -1.92
CA LEU A 227 -8.16 12.21 -2.80
C LEU A 227 -8.41 13.25 -3.90
N LEU A 228 -9.67 13.43 -4.31
CA LEU A 228 -10.05 14.41 -5.32
C LEU A 228 -10.12 15.85 -4.79
N ARG A 229 -10.21 16.05 -3.47
CA ARG A 229 -10.30 17.39 -2.87
C ARG A 229 -9.07 18.22 -3.22
N ALA A 230 -9.27 19.51 -3.47
CA ALA A 230 -8.18 20.47 -3.46
C ALA A 230 -7.61 20.61 -2.03
N ASP A 231 -6.36 21.06 -1.93
CA ASP A 231 -5.79 21.54 -0.65
C ASP A 231 -6.49 22.82 -0.17
#